data_AF-A0A226DUV2-F1
#
_entry.id   AF-A0A226DUV2-F1
#
_cell.length_a   1.000
_cell.length_b   1.000
_cell.length_c   1.000
_cell.angle_alpha   90.00
_cell.angle_beta   90.00
_cell.angle_gamma   90.00
#
_symmetry.space_group_name_H-M   'P 1'
#
loop_
_entity.id
_entity.type
_entity.pdbx_description
1 polymer ?
#
loop_
_entity_poly.entity_id
_entity_poly.type
_entity_poly.pdbx_seq_one_letter_code
_entity_poly.pdbx_strand_id
1 'polypeptide(L)'
;MLNGKVFKYFARVILFCGKAGSSPFVWDVKTGRLFVSRKLRNKTRSGISVQVGYSIYCVIKAILLTANVGSFYFSISLAYGITINSLLWIPLVVYEKDFAAFMNCSFRFVKEYQGNSLVAPASSYIVQAKPHITPAQSHIAPAQSQMAPA
;
A
#
# COMPACT_ATOMS: atom_id res chain seq x y z
N MET A 1 8.97 -13.04 -3.46
CA MET A 1 9.16 -13.01 -1.99
C MET A 1 9.91 -11.75 -1.59
N LEU A 2 9.51 -11.10 -0.51
CA LEU A 2 10.21 -9.94 0.05
C LEU A 2 11.46 -10.46 0.77
N ASN A 3 12.53 -10.64 0.01
CA ASN A 3 13.83 -11.03 0.55
C ASN A 3 14.45 -9.84 1.32
N GLY A 4 15.32 -10.09 2.30
CA GLY A 4 16.13 -9.04 2.95
C GLY A 4 16.88 -8.15 1.96
N LYS A 5 17.23 -8.67 0.77
CA LYS A 5 17.76 -7.87 -0.35
C LYS A 5 16.78 -6.78 -0.83
N VAL A 6 15.49 -7.08 -0.91
CA VAL A 6 14.45 -6.12 -1.34
C VAL A 6 14.31 -4.98 -0.34
N PHE A 7 14.29 -5.28 0.96
CA PHE A 7 14.27 -4.25 2.00
C PHE A 7 15.54 -3.39 2.00
N LYS A 8 16.71 -3.95 1.66
CA LYS A 8 17.95 -3.19 1.49
C LYS A 8 17.86 -2.22 0.31
N TYR A 9 17.28 -2.63 -0.82
CA TYR A 9 17.03 -1.73 -1.95
C TYR A 9 16.00 -0.65 -1.61
N PHE A 10 14.90 -1.04 -0.96
CA PHE A 10 13.89 -0.10 -0.49
C PHE A 10 14.49 0.96 0.44
N ALA A 11 15.30 0.56 1.42
CA ALA A 11 15.99 1.48 2.32
C ALA A 11 16.89 2.47 1.55
N ARG A 12 17.60 2.01 0.51
CA ARG A 12 18.43 2.87 -0.35
C ARG A 12 17.59 3.85 -1.15
N VAL A 13 16.45 3.41 -1.70
CA VAL A 13 15.52 4.29 -2.43
C VAL A 13 14.98 5.36 -1.50
N ILE A 14 14.49 4.99 -0.31
CA ILE A 14 14.01 5.95 0.69
C ILE A 14 15.12 6.93 1.11
N LEU A 15 16.34 6.44 1.33
CA LEU A 15 17.48 7.29 1.66
C LEU A 15 17.81 8.28 0.53
N PHE A 16 17.80 7.81 -0.72
CA PHE A 16 18.05 8.64 -1.90
C PHE A 16 16.98 9.72 -2.04
N CYS A 17 15.70 9.33 -1.99
CA CYS A 17 14.56 10.26 -2.03
C CYS A 17 14.63 11.27 -0.88
N GLY A 18 14.98 10.83 0.32
CA GLY A 18 15.13 11.71 1.47
C GLY A 18 16.27 12.73 1.29
N LYS A 19 17.41 12.32 0.71
CA LYS A 19 18.52 13.23 0.37
C LYS A 19 18.13 14.23 -0.70
N ALA A 20 17.40 13.80 -1.73
CA ALA A 20 16.85 14.65 -2.78
C ALA A 20 15.80 15.65 -2.24
N GLY A 21 15.31 15.47 -1.00
CA GLY A 21 14.21 16.28 -0.46
C GLY A 21 12.86 15.89 -1.04
N SER A 22 12.79 14.72 -1.67
CA SER A 22 11.62 14.14 -2.30
C SER A 22 11.04 13.03 -1.41
N SER A 23 11.21 13.11 -0.09
CA SER A 23 10.52 12.18 0.81
C SER A 23 10.69 12.66 2.25
N PRO A 24 9.62 12.70 3.05
CA PRO A 24 9.73 12.96 4.49
C PRO A 24 10.13 11.70 5.29
N PHE A 25 10.31 10.55 4.63
CA PHE A 25 10.43 9.26 5.29
C PHE A 25 11.88 8.84 5.57
N VAL A 26 12.05 8.09 6.66
CA VAL A 26 13.28 7.42 7.05
C VAL A 26 12.95 5.96 7.31
N TRP A 27 13.73 5.06 6.72
CA TRP A 27 13.62 3.63 6.97
C TRP A 27 14.57 3.23 8.08
N ASP A 28 14.05 2.62 9.14
CA ASP A 28 14.88 1.98 10.16
C ASP A 28 15.10 0.51 9.82
N VAL A 29 16.36 0.18 9.55
CA VAL A 29 16.78 -1.20 9.21
C VAL A 29 16.61 -2.14 10.41
N LYS A 30 16.72 -1.65 11.65
CA LYS A 30 16.64 -2.48 12.86
C LYS A 30 15.21 -2.89 13.15
N THR A 31 14.28 -1.93 13.14
CA THR A 31 12.86 -2.21 13.41
C THR A 31 12.09 -2.64 12.16
N GLY A 32 12.64 -2.43 10.96
CA GLY A 32 11.97 -2.72 9.70
C GLY A 32 10.74 -1.84 9.48
N ARG A 33 10.79 -0.59 9.97
CA ARG A 33 9.66 0.35 9.95
C ARG A 33 10.04 1.66 9.27
N LEU A 34 9.05 2.24 8.62
CA LEU A 34 9.10 3.56 8.03
C LEU A 34 8.63 4.60 9.05
N PHE A 35 9.41 5.66 9.22
CA PHE A 35 9.13 6.77 10.13
C PHE A 35 9.14 8.10 9.38
N VAL A 36 8.40 9.07 9.88
CA VAL A 36 8.43 10.45 9.37
C VAL A 36 9.47 11.24 10.16
N SER A 37 10.44 11.84 9.46
CA SER A 37 11.42 12.73 10.08
C SER A 37 11.01 14.19 9.92
N ARG A 38 10.97 14.94 11.03
CA ARG A 38 10.65 16.37 11.03
C ARG A 38 11.59 17.19 10.12
N LYS A 39 12.88 16.85 10.11
CA LYS A 39 13.88 17.53 9.27
C LYS A 39 13.61 17.31 7.78
N LEU A 40 13.37 16.07 7.37
CA LEU A 40 13.07 15.73 5.98
C LEU A 40 11.71 16.26 5.53
N ARG A 41 10.72 16.27 6.42
CA ARG A 41 9.42 16.88 6.18
C ARG A 41 9.53 18.36 5.85
N ASN A 42 10.27 19.13 6.65
CA ASN A 42 10.44 20.57 6.38
C ASN A 42 11.16 20.80 5.05
N LYS A 43 12.18 19.98 4.74
CA LYS A 43 12.88 20.03 3.44
C LYS A 43 11.95 19.70 2.25
N THR A 44 11.10 18.69 2.41
CA THR A 44 10.13 18.29 1.37
C THR A 44 9.09 19.39 1.15
N ARG A 45 8.55 19.97 2.23
CA ARG A 45 7.61 21.10 2.17
C ARG A 45 8.23 22.33 1.51
N SER A 46 9.47 22.68 1.86
CA SER A 46 10.15 23.80 1.20
C SER A 46 10.36 23.53 -0.29
N GLY A 47 10.68 22.30 -0.68
CA GLY A 47 10.80 21.91 -2.08
C GLY A 47 9.50 22.09 -2.86
N ILE A 48 8.37 21.69 -2.27
CA ILE A 48 7.04 21.90 -2.86
C ILE A 48 6.71 23.40 -2.97
N SER A 49 6.98 24.19 -1.93
CA SER A 49 6.77 25.64 -2.00
C SER A 49 7.56 26.29 -3.13
N VAL A 50 8.81 25.87 -3.34
CA VAL A 50 9.63 26.34 -4.47
C VAL A 50 9.01 25.92 -5.81
N GLN A 51 8.57 24.67 -5.95
CA GLN A 51 7.91 24.19 -7.18
C GLN A 51 6.63 24.97 -7.49
N VAL A 52 5.81 25.26 -6.48
CA VAL A 52 4.60 26.08 -6.65
C VAL A 52 4.97 27.49 -7.10
N GLY A 53 5.98 28.11 -6.49
CA GLY A 53 6.49 29.42 -6.92
C GLY A 53 6.96 29.43 -8.38
N TYR A 54 7.70 28.41 -8.81
CA TYR A 54 8.11 28.25 -10.21
C TYR A 54 6.93 28.04 -11.15
N SER A 55 5.92 27.26 -10.75
CA SER A 55 4.71 27.06 -11.56
C SER A 55 3.98 28.39 -11.78
N ILE A 56 3.80 29.19 -10.72
CA ILE A 56 3.20 30.53 -10.80
C ILE A 56 4.03 31.42 -11.75
N TYR A 57 5.35 31.42 -11.61
CA TYR A 57 6.23 32.17 -12.51
C TYR A 57 6.04 31.75 -13.98
N CYS A 58 6.00 30.45 -14.28
CA CYS A 58 5.78 29.95 -15.63
C CYS A 58 4.42 30.39 -16.19
N VAL A 59 3.36 30.40 -15.37
CA VAL A 59 2.03 30.88 -15.77
C VAL A 59 2.05 32.38 -16.07
N ILE A 60 2.64 33.20 -15.19
CA ILE A 60 2.76 34.65 -15.42
C ILE A 60 3.55 34.92 -16.70
N LYS A 61 4.67 34.21 -16.88
CA LYS A 61 5.52 34.35 -18.08
C LYS A 61 4.78 33.93 -19.35
N ALA A 62 3.95 32.89 -19.28
CA ALA A 62 3.10 32.49 -20.41
C ALA A 62 2.11 33.61 -20.77
N ILE A 63 1.43 34.22 -19.79
CA ILE A 63 0.50 35.34 -20.03
C ILE A 63 1.22 36.51 -20.73
N LEU A 64 2.43 36.86 -20.27
CA LEU A 64 3.22 37.95 -20.84
C LEU A 64 3.77 37.65 -22.24
N LEU A 65 3.97 36.38 -22.59
CA LEU A 65 4.53 35.93 -23.87
C LEU A 65 3.47 35.48 -24.88
N THR A 66 2.21 35.86 -24.68
CA THR A 66 1.09 35.50 -25.57
C THR A 66 1.31 35.89 -27.04
N ALA A 67 2.10 36.92 -27.31
CA ALA A 67 2.48 37.32 -28.68
C ALA A 67 3.51 36.37 -29.34
N ASN A 68 4.27 35.60 -28.56
CA ASN A 68 5.25 34.62 -29.06
C ASN A 68 4.74 33.20 -28.81
N VAL A 69 4.07 32.64 -29.81
CA VAL A 69 3.38 31.35 -29.78
C VAL A 69 4.31 30.22 -29.29
N GLY A 70 5.56 30.17 -29.75
CA GLY A 70 6.52 29.13 -29.34
C GLY A 70 6.90 29.21 -27.87
N SER A 71 7.22 30.41 -27.37
CA SER A 71 7.61 30.62 -25.98
C SER A 71 6.42 30.45 -25.01
N PHE A 72 5.21 30.76 -25.48
CA PHE A 72 3.95 30.52 -24.78
C PHE A 72 3.72 29.03 -24.52
N TYR A 73 3.73 28.20 -25.59
CA TYR A 73 3.52 26.76 -25.44
C TYR A 73 4.60 26.11 -24.58
N PHE A 74 5.85 26.49 -24.73
CA PHE A 74 6.94 25.98 -23.90
C PHE A 74 6.71 26.28 -22.40
N SER A 75 6.28 27.51 -22.08
CA SER A 75 6.05 27.94 -20.70
C SER A 75 4.84 27.23 -20.07
N ILE A 76 3.77 26.99 -20.84
CA ILE A 76 2.61 26.22 -20.38
C ILE A 76 2.94 24.74 -20.20
N SER A 77 3.69 24.13 -21.13
CA SER A 77 4.11 22.73 -20.98
C SER A 77 4.98 22.53 -19.74
N LEU A 78 5.87 23.48 -19.43
CA LEU A 78 6.65 23.46 -18.19
C LEU A 78 5.76 23.62 -16.95
N ALA A 79 4.84 24.58 -16.95
CA ALA A 79 3.90 24.78 -15.83
C ALA A 79 3.05 23.52 -15.59
N TYR A 80 2.57 22.89 -16.67
CA TYR A 80 1.80 21.65 -16.59
C TYR A 80 2.62 20.51 -15.98
N GLY A 81 3.85 20.29 -16.45
CA GLY A 81 4.73 19.25 -15.91
C GLY A 81 5.03 19.44 -14.43
N ILE A 82 5.32 20.69 -14.01
CA ILE A 82 5.54 21.02 -12.61
C ILE A 82 4.27 20.76 -11.79
N THR A 83 3.10 21.14 -12.31
CA THR A 83 1.81 20.98 -11.63
C THR A 83 1.45 19.52 -11.43
N ILE A 84 1.58 18.67 -12.46
CA ILE A 84 1.33 17.23 -12.34
C ILE A 84 2.29 16.60 -11.34
N ASN A 85 3.57 16.95 -11.40
CA ASN A 85 4.54 16.49 -10.42
C ASN A 85 4.10 16.89 -9.00
N SER A 86 3.82 18.18 -8.75
CA SER A 86 3.34 18.64 -7.44
C SER A 86 2.07 17.93 -6.97
N LEU A 87 1.14 17.62 -7.87
CA LEU A 87 -0.10 16.90 -7.55
C LEU A 87 0.18 15.47 -7.04
N LEU A 88 1.16 14.77 -7.64
CA LEU A 88 1.62 13.46 -7.17
C LEU A 88 2.25 13.52 -5.77
N TRP A 89 2.82 14.67 -5.37
CA TRP A 89 3.41 14.87 -4.06
C TRP A 89 2.39 15.18 -2.96
N ILE A 90 1.19 15.68 -3.30
CA ILE A 90 0.19 16.11 -2.31
C ILE A 90 -0.19 14.98 -1.34
N PRO A 91 -0.55 13.76 -1.80
CA PRO A 91 -0.91 12.69 -0.87
C PRO A 91 0.24 12.33 0.08
N LEU A 92 1.47 12.37 -0.42
CA LEU A 92 2.67 12.03 0.34
C LEU A 92 2.98 13.03 1.47
N VAL A 93 2.64 14.31 1.27
CA VAL A 93 2.91 15.39 2.22
C VAL A 93 1.74 15.68 3.16
N VAL A 94 0.51 15.48 2.69
CA VAL A 94 -0.70 15.68 3.51
C VAL A 94 -0.92 14.48 4.42
N TYR A 95 -0.80 13.25 3.91
CA TYR A 95 -1.08 12.01 4.64
C TYR A 95 0.20 11.28 5.04
N GLU A 96 1.24 12.03 5.45
CA GLU A 96 2.57 11.47 5.74
C GLU A 96 2.51 10.34 6.81
N LYS A 97 1.71 10.54 7.86
CA LYS A 97 1.60 9.57 8.96
C LYS A 97 0.81 8.33 8.55
N ASP A 98 -0.32 8.55 7.89
CA ASP A 98 -1.21 7.46 7.47
C ASP A 98 -0.55 6.62 6.39
N PHE A 99 0.21 7.24 5.48
CA PHE A 99 1.02 6.54 4.49
C PHE A 99 2.11 5.69 5.17
N ALA A 100 2.82 6.24 6.16
CA ALA A 100 3.83 5.47 6.90
C ALA A 100 3.20 4.29 7.66
N ALA A 101 2.04 4.50 8.29
CA ALA A 101 1.28 3.44 8.96
C ALA A 101 0.83 2.36 7.98
N PHE A 102 0.24 2.76 6.85
CA PHE A 102 -0.17 1.86 5.77
C PHE A 102 0.99 0.99 5.27
N MET A 103 2.13 1.60 4.91
CA MET A 103 3.31 0.88 4.45
C MET A 103 3.83 -0.10 5.51
N ASN A 104 3.87 0.31 6.78
CA ASN A 104 4.27 -0.56 7.88
C ASN A 104 3.32 -1.76 8.04
N CYS A 105 2.00 -1.55 7.93
CA CYS A 105 1.00 -2.61 7.95
C CYS A 105 1.18 -3.57 6.76
N SER A 106 1.36 -3.05 5.54
CA SER A 106 1.60 -3.87 4.35
C SER A 106 2.87 -4.72 4.48
N PHE A 107 3.97 -4.14 4.96
CA PHE A 107 5.21 -4.90 5.17
C PHE A 107 5.05 -5.99 6.22
N ARG A 108 4.34 -5.71 7.31
CA ARG A 108 4.03 -6.70 8.34
C ARG A 108 3.17 -7.84 7.76
N PHE A 109 2.10 -7.50 7.05
CA PHE A 109 1.21 -8.49 6.42
C PHE A 109 1.97 -9.41 5.47
N VAL A 110 2.77 -8.85 4.56
CA VAL A 110 3.53 -9.68 3.61
C VAL A 110 4.57 -10.56 4.31
N LYS A 111 5.17 -10.07 5.40
CA LYS A 111 6.12 -10.86 6.20
C LYS A 111 5.42 -12.03 6.90
N GLU A 112 4.26 -11.80 7.51
CA GLU A 112 3.44 -12.85 8.15
C GLU A 112 2.93 -13.86 7.12
N TYR A 113 2.45 -13.40 5.96
CA TYR A 113 1.99 -14.27 4.88
C TYR A 113 3.11 -15.19 4.36
N GLN A 114 4.32 -14.67 4.18
CA GLN A 114 5.48 -15.48 3.77
C GLN A 114 5.93 -16.43 4.87
N GLY A 115 5.87 -16.00 6.14
CA GLY A 115 6.16 -16.87 7.29
C GLY A 115 5.19 -18.05 7.36
N ASN A 116 3.89 -17.81 7.24
CA ASN A 116 2.86 -18.85 7.30
C ASN A 116 2.85 -19.75 6.06
N SER A 117 3.21 -19.23 4.88
CA SER A 117 3.31 -20.03 3.65
C SER A 117 4.53 -20.96 3.64
N LEU A 118 5.60 -20.63 4.38
CA LEU A 118 6.76 -21.51 4.59
C LEU A 118 6.56 -22.47 5.78
N VAL A 119 5.61 -22.16 6.67
CA VAL A 119 5.15 -23.01 7.78
C VAL A 119 3.81 -23.67 7.42
N ALA A 120 3.51 -23.86 6.13
CA ALA A 120 2.58 -24.91 5.76
C ALA A 120 3.28 -26.23 6.12
N PRO A 121 2.81 -27.00 7.11
CA PRO A 121 3.36 -28.33 7.29
C PRO A 121 3.08 -29.09 6.00
N ALA A 122 4.04 -29.91 5.58
CA ALA A 122 3.76 -31.10 4.80
C ALA A 122 2.91 -32.09 5.62
N SER A 123 1.80 -31.62 6.20
CA SER A 123 0.73 -32.44 6.74
C SER A 123 -0.41 -32.31 5.76
N SER A 124 -0.44 -33.29 4.88
CA SER A 124 -1.65 -33.93 4.40
C SER A 124 -2.83 -33.78 5.37
N TYR A 125 -3.60 -32.72 5.23
CA TYR A 125 -5.01 -32.78 5.57
C TYR A 125 -5.70 -33.45 4.40
N ILE A 126 -5.60 -34.79 4.37
CA ILE A 126 -6.73 -35.58 3.93
C ILE A 126 -7.85 -35.19 4.89
N VAL A 127 -8.67 -34.24 4.47
CA VAL A 127 -9.99 -34.01 5.05
C VAL A 127 -10.76 -35.27 4.70
N GLN A 128 -10.64 -36.30 5.54
CA GLN A 128 -11.58 -37.41 5.55
C GLN A 128 -12.90 -36.78 6.00
N ALA A 129 -13.69 -36.36 5.00
CA ALA A 129 -15.05 -35.92 5.20
C ALA A 129 -15.79 -37.07 5.89
N LYS A 130 -16.05 -36.90 7.18
CA LYS A 130 -16.92 -37.77 7.96
C LYS A 130 -18.34 -37.26 7.65
N PRO A 131 -19.15 -37.94 6.83
CA PRO A 131 -20.52 -37.50 6.63
C PRO A 131 -21.26 -37.75 7.94
N HIS A 132 -21.61 -36.66 8.63
CA HIS A 132 -22.57 -36.70 9.71
C HIS A 132 -23.95 -36.88 9.06
N ILE A 133 -24.34 -38.14 8.84
CA ILE A 133 -25.69 -38.49 8.44
C ILE A 133 -26.55 -38.47 9.71
N THR A 134 -27.36 -37.44 9.85
CA THR A 134 -28.46 -37.39 10.81
C THR A 134 -29.56 -38.34 10.32
N PRO A 135 -29.96 -39.39 11.06
CA PRO A 135 -31.15 -40.15 10.69
C PRO A 135 -32.38 -39.35 11.11
N ALA A 136 -33.21 -38.99 10.14
CA ALA A 136 -34.57 -38.52 10.39
C ALA A 136 -35.35 -39.63 11.10
N GLN A 137 -35.86 -39.35 12.31
CA GLN A 137 -36.77 -40.24 13.03
C GLN A 137 -38.11 -40.31 12.26
N SER A 138 -38.29 -41.34 11.43
CA SER A 138 -39.60 -41.75 10.94
C SER A 138 -40.21 -42.73 11.96
N HIS A 139 -41.13 -42.22 12.78
CA HIS A 139 -41.98 -43.02 13.64
C HIS A 139 -42.95 -43.82 12.76
N ILE A 140 -42.73 -45.13 12.60
CA ILE A 140 -43.75 -46.07 12.11
C ILE A 140 -43.69 -47.30 13.03
N ALA A 141 -44.73 -47.48 13.84
CA ALA A 141 -44.90 -48.60 14.75
C ALA A 141 -45.24 -49.89 13.97
N PRO A 142 -44.62 -51.04 14.25
CA PRO A 142 -45.10 -52.31 13.75
C PRO A 142 -46.15 -52.90 14.71
N ALA A 143 -47.33 -53.20 14.15
CA ALA A 143 -48.36 -54.01 14.79
C ALA A 143 -47.87 -55.47 14.89
N GLN A 144 -47.77 -56.00 16.11
CA GLN A 144 -47.67 -57.44 16.34
C GLN A 144 -49.08 -57.98 16.62
N SER A 145 -49.52 -58.90 15.76
CA SER A 145 -50.65 -59.79 16.01
C SER A 145 -50.19 -61.19 15.67
N GLN A 146 -50.09 -62.10 16.65
CA GLN A 146 -50.24 -63.53 16.43
C GLN A 146 -50.86 -64.22 17.67
N MET A 147 -51.72 -65.17 17.36
CA MET A 147 -52.79 -65.80 18.13
C MET A 147 -52.35 -66.83 19.19
N ALA A 148 -53.24 -67.08 20.15
CA ALA A 148 -53.25 -68.24 21.04
C ALA A 148 -53.66 -69.55 20.30
N PRO A 149 -53.24 -70.72 20.83
CA PRO A 149 -54.22 -71.81 20.96
C PRO A 149 -54.06 -72.71 22.21
N ALA A 150 -55.17 -73.38 22.53
CA ALA A 150 -55.44 -74.51 23.46
C ALA A 150 -55.41 -74.25 24.97
#